data_AF-A0A3M1B017-F1
#
_entry.id   AF-A0A3M1B017-F1
#
_cell.length_a   1.000
_cell.length_b   1.000
_cell.length_c   1.000
_cell.angle_alpha   90.00
_cell.angle_beta   90.00
_cell.angle_gamma   90.00
#
_symmetry.space_group_name_H-M   'P 1'
#
loop_
_entity.id
_entity.type
_entity.pdbx_description
1 polymer ?
#
loop_
_entity_poly.entity_id
_entity_poly.type
_entity_poly.pdbx_seq_one_letter_code
_entity_poly.pdbx_strand_id
1 'polypeptide(L)'
;MSDSETNSIKNFTVVALALVLLMVIGVVGYSVLQHFDFLDALYMTFITFSTVGFRELGPLNIHGRIFTMFLILFGLIILSMLSASVTSL
;
A
#
# COMPACT_ATOMS: atom_id res chain seq x y z
N MET A 1 19.27 -19.74 21.25
CA MET A 1 19.06 -19.72 19.78
C MET A 1 17.56 -19.74 19.45
N SER A 2 16.72 -18.97 20.15
CA SER A 2 15.23 -19.07 20.06
C SER A 2 14.52 -17.71 19.98
N ASP A 3 15.10 -16.64 20.54
CA ASP A 3 14.39 -15.36 20.69
C ASP A 3 14.61 -14.40 19.51
N SER A 4 15.75 -14.49 18.79
CA SER A 4 16.05 -13.59 17.67
C SER A 4 15.22 -13.89 16.42
N GLU A 5 15.07 -15.17 16.05
CA GLU A 5 14.29 -15.57 14.87
C GLU A 5 12.79 -15.30 15.05
N THR A 6 12.26 -15.53 16.26
CA THR A 6 10.86 -15.23 16.60
C THR A 6 10.53 -13.75 16.41
N ASN A 7 11.46 -12.85 16.75
CA ASN A 7 11.25 -11.41 16.60
C ASN A 7 11.30 -10.96 15.13
N SER A 8 12.17 -11.56 14.31
CA SER A 8 12.20 -11.29 12.86
C SER A 8 10.90 -11.70 12.17
N ILE A 9 10.36 -12.88 12.49
CA ILE A 9 9.09 -13.36 11.92
C ILE A 9 7.90 -12.49 12.35
N LYS A 10 7.87 -12.06 13.61
CA LYS A 10 6.84 -11.13 14.12
C LYS A 10 6.90 -9.79 13.38
N ASN A 11 8.09 -9.21 13.19
CA ASN A 11 8.25 -7.96 12.46
C ASN A 11 7.81 -8.08 11.00
N PHE A 12 8.22 -9.15 10.30
CA PHE A 12 7.77 -9.42 8.94
C PHE A 12 6.23 -9.50 8.85
N THR A 13 5.61 -10.25 9.77
CA THR A 13 4.15 -10.42 9.80
C THR A 13 3.43 -9.09 10.04
N VAL A 14 3.92 -8.27 10.97
CA VAL A 14 3.35 -6.94 11.26
C VAL A 14 3.46 -6.01 10.06
N VAL A 15 4.60 -5.98 9.38
CA VAL A 15 4.81 -5.14 8.19
C VAL A 15 3.94 -5.60 7.01
N ALA A 16 3.80 -6.92 6.81
CA ALA A 16 2.92 -7.47 5.79
C ALA A 16 1.45 -7.12 6.05
N LEU A 17 0.99 -7.23 7.31
CA LEU A 17 -0.37 -6.81 7.70
C LEU A 17 -0.58 -5.31 7.52
N ALA A 18 0.42 -4.48 7.83
CA ALA A 18 0.37 -3.05 7.59
C ALA A 18 0.23 -2.71 6.10
N LEU A 19 0.92 -3.43 5.23
CA LEU A 19 0.80 -3.27 3.77
C LEU A 19 -0.61 -3.63 3.29
N VAL A 20 -1.17 -4.76 3.74
CA VAL A 20 -2.54 -5.17 3.40
C VAL A 20 -3.56 -4.14 3.89
N LEU A 21 -3.40 -3.64 5.12
CA LEU A 21 -4.26 -2.59 5.65
C LEU A 21 -4.18 -1.32 4.80
N LEU A 22 -2.97 -0.90 4.39
CA LEU A 22 -2.79 0.28 3.55
C LEU A 22 -3.39 0.08 2.15
N MET A 23 -3.35 -1.14 1.59
CA MET A 23 -4.06 -1.47 0.36
C MET A 23 -5.58 -1.35 0.53
N VAL A 24 -6.15 -1.85 1.62
CA VAL A 24 -7.59 -1.70 1.91
C VAL A 24 -7.96 -0.22 2.04
N ILE A 25 -7.13 0.59 2.73
CA ILE A 25 -7.30 2.05 2.80
C ILE A 25 -7.26 2.67 1.42
N GLY A 26 -6.35 2.24 0.54
CA GLY A 26 -6.29 2.65 -0.86
C GLY A 26 -7.60 2.43 -1.59
N VAL A 27 -8.11 1.20 -1.56
CA VAL A 27 -9.36 0.81 -2.25
C VAL A 27 -10.56 1.61 -1.72
N VAL A 28 -10.72 1.68 -0.39
CA VAL A 28 -11.81 2.43 0.23
C VAL A 28 -11.69 3.92 -0.08
N GLY A 29 -10.48 4.48 0.01
CA GLY A 29 -10.21 5.89 -0.26
C GLY A 29 -10.54 6.28 -1.71
N TYR A 30 -10.13 5.47 -2.69
CA TYR A 30 -10.50 5.72 -4.09
C TYR A 30 -11.99 5.54 -4.36
N SER A 31 -12.63 4.56 -3.74
CA SER A 31 -14.08 4.37 -3.89
C SER A 31 -14.88 5.54 -3.29
N VAL A 32 -14.46 6.08 -2.14
CA VAL A 32 -15.15 7.22 -1.49
C VAL A 32 -14.82 8.56 -2.15
N LEU A 33 -13.56 8.81 -2.48
CA LEU A 33 -13.10 10.12 -2.97
C LEU A 33 -13.23 10.30 -4.49
N GLN A 34 -13.18 9.21 -5.25
CA GLN A 34 -13.26 9.25 -6.72
C GLN A 34 -14.50 8.53 -7.25
N HIS A 35 -15.34 7.96 -6.37
CA HIS A 35 -16.52 7.17 -6.76
C HIS A 35 -16.18 6.03 -7.72
N PHE A 36 -14.98 5.47 -7.61
CA PHE A 36 -14.57 4.31 -8.39
C PHE A 36 -15.27 3.05 -7.88
N ASP A 37 -15.69 2.21 -8.82
CA ASP A 37 -16.14 0.87 -8.52
C ASP A 37 -15.01 0.04 -7.90
N PHE A 38 -15.35 -1.05 -7.21
CA PHE A 38 -14.39 -1.85 -6.45
C PHE A 38 -13.17 -2.28 -7.29
N LEU A 39 -13.39 -2.75 -8.52
CA LEU A 39 -12.30 -3.19 -9.40
C LEU A 39 -11.41 -2.03 -9.84
N ASP A 40 -11.98 -0.85 -10.09
CA ASP A 40 -11.24 0.34 -10.50
C ASP A 40 -10.42 0.91 -9.34
N ALA A 41 -11.00 0.95 -8.15
CA ALA A 41 -10.32 1.35 -6.93
C ALA A 41 -9.20 0.36 -6.55
N LEU A 42 -9.42 -0.94 -6.73
CA LEU A 42 -8.41 -1.99 -6.55
C LEU A 42 -7.29 -1.85 -7.56
N TYR A 43 -7.61 -1.63 -8.84
CA TYR A 43 -6.64 -1.42 -9.90
C TYR A 43 -5.78 -0.18 -9.63
N MET A 44 -6.40 0.97 -9.30
CA MET A 44 -5.69 2.21 -8.95
C MET A 44 -4.75 2.01 -7.77
N THR A 45 -5.22 1.32 -6.74
CA THR A 45 -4.37 0.96 -5.58
C THR A 45 -3.19 0.11 -6.03
N PHE A 46 -3.42 -0.94 -6.81
CA PHE A 46 -2.39 -1.86 -7.26
C PHE A 46 -1.32 -1.20 -8.14
N ILE A 47 -1.71 -0.36 -9.12
CA ILE A 47 -0.74 0.37 -9.96
C ILE A 47 0.08 1.39 -9.16
N THR A 48 -0.48 1.91 -8.06
CA THR A 48 0.21 2.83 -7.14
C THR A 48 1.31 2.08 -6.38
N PHE A 49 0.98 0.95 -5.76
CA PHE A 49 1.94 0.16 -4.98
C PHE A 49 2.98 -0.56 -5.84
N SER A 50 2.59 -1.00 -7.03
CA SER A 50 3.52 -1.62 -7.99
C SER A 50 4.48 -0.60 -8.63
N THR A 51 4.33 0.69 -8.35
CA THR A 51 5.10 1.81 -8.95
C THR A 51 4.97 1.91 -10.47
N VAL A 52 4.03 1.18 -11.08
CA VAL A 52 3.78 1.21 -12.52
C VAL A 52 3.17 2.56 -12.90
N GLY A 53 2.22 3.07 -12.09
CA GLY A 53 1.64 4.40 -12.25
C GLY A 53 0.95 4.67 -13.60
N PHE A 54 0.45 3.63 -14.28
CA PHE A 54 -0.07 3.75 -15.65
C PHE A 54 -1.52 4.23 -15.68
N ARG A 55 -1.79 5.30 -16.46
CA ARG A 55 -3.12 5.81 -16.84
C ARG A 55 -4.12 5.80 -15.67
N GLU A 56 -4.13 6.90 -14.91
CA GLU A 56 -5.22 7.21 -13.98
C GLU A 56 -6.58 6.91 -14.64
N LEU A 57 -7.46 6.18 -13.96
CA LEU A 57 -8.76 5.76 -14.50
C LEU A 57 -9.75 6.93 -14.73
N GLY A 58 -9.30 8.17 -14.60
CA GLY A 58 -10.05 9.40 -14.83
C GLY A 58 -9.26 10.60 -14.28
N PRO A 59 -9.71 11.84 -14.49
CA PRO A 59 -9.05 13.00 -13.89
C PRO A 59 -9.23 12.96 -12.37
N LEU A 60 -8.15 12.75 -11.61
CA LEU A 60 -8.23 12.79 -10.16
C LEU A 60 -8.58 14.21 -9.68
N ASN A 61 -9.64 14.31 -8.86
CA ASN A 61 -9.97 15.54 -8.13
C ASN A 61 -8.86 15.90 -7.13
N ILE A 62 -8.80 17.15 -6.68
CA ILE A 62 -7.74 17.63 -5.77
C ILE A 62 -7.59 16.77 -4.51
N HIS A 63 -8.70 16.32 -3.92
CA HIS A 63 -8.68 15.42 -2.77
C HIS A 63 -8.09 14.05 -3.09
N GLY A 64 -8.41 13.49 -4.27
CA GLY A 64 -7.85 12.22 -4.74
C GLY A 64 -6.34 12.31 -4.97
N ARG A 65 -5.85 13.44 -5.51
CA ARG A 65 -4.41 13.66 -5.70
C ARG A 65 -3.65 13.72 -4.39
N ILE A 66 -4.16 14.49 -3.43
CA ILE A 66 -3.56 14.60 -2.09
C ILE A 66 -3.57 13.23 -1.39
N PHE A 67 -4.69 12.50 -1.47
CA PHE A 67 -4.78 11.14 -0.95
C PHE A 67 -3.74 10.20 -1.58
N THR A 68 -3.62 10.23 -2.90
CA THR A 68 -2.65 9.41 -3.65
C THR A 68 -1.21 9.73 -3.25
N MET A 69 -0.86 11.02 -3.05
CA MET A 69 0.46 11.43 -2.57
C MET A 69 0.79 10.80 -1.22
N PHE A 70 -0.13 10.83 -0.25
CA PHE A 70 0.08 10.18 1.04
C PHE A 70 0.14 8.65 0.90
N LEU A 71 -0.73 8.06 0.09
CA LEU A 71 -0.74 6.62 -0.15
C LEU A 71 0.60 6.12 -0.70
N ILE A 72 1.20 6.86 -1.64
CA ILE A 72 2.53 6.58 -2.18
C ILE A 72 3.59 6.70 -1.09
N LEU A 73 3.61 7.82 -0.33
CA LEU A 73 4.62 8.04 0.72
C LEU A 73 4.63 6.92 1.75
N PHE A 74 3.47 6.56 2.30
CA PHE A 74 3.36 5.46 3.26
C PHE A 74 3.63 4.10 2.61
N GLY A 75 3.16 3.90 1.38
CA GLY A 75 3.37 2.66 0.64
C GLY A 75 4.85 2.37 0.40
N LEU A 76 5.63 3.37 -0.01
CA LEU A 76 7.07 3.23 -0.23
C LEU A 76 7.83 2.91 1.08
N ILE A 77 7.45 3.55 2.19
CA ILE A 77 8.06 3.26 3.51
C ILE A 77 7.80 1.81 3.90
N ILE A 78 6.55 1.35 3.82
CA ILE A 78 6.19 -0.03 4.21
C ILE A 78 6.85 -1.05 3.28
N LEU A 79 6.86 -0.80 1.96
CA LEU A 79 7.54 -1.69 1.00
C LEU A 79 9.04 -1.78 1.27
N SER A 80 9.69 -0.67 1.60
CA SER A 80 11.10 -0.65 1.98
C SER A 80 11.35 -1.47 3.25
N MET A 81 10.53 -1.29 4.29
CA MET A 81 10.62 -2.10 5.52
C MET A 81 10.35 -3.59 5.28
N LEU A 82 9.43 -3.92 4.37
CA LEU A 82 9.11 -5.30 4.00
C LEU A 82 10.32 -5.95 3.31
N SER A 83 10.96 -5.26 2.37
CA SER A 83 12.18 -5.76 1.72
C SER A 83 13.32 -6.02 2.72
N ALA A 84 13.50 -5.13 3.71
CA ALA A 84 14.49 -5.32 4.77
C ALA A 84 14.16 -6.53 5.65
N SER A 85 12.88 -6.77 5.93
CA SER A 85 12.42 -7.91 6.73
C SER A 85 12.62 -9.23 5.98
N VAL A 86 12.41 -9.27 4.65
CA VAL A 86 12.66 -10.46 3.81
C VAL A 86 14.13 -10.85 3.80
N THR A 87 15.05 -9.89 3.76
CA THR A 87 16.51 -10.17 3.82
C THR A 87 16.93 -10.73 5.19
N SER A 88 16.16 -10.46 6.25
CA SER A 88 16.47 -10.88 7.62
C SER A 88 15.91 -12.25 8.04
N LEU A 89 15.10 -12.88 7.18
CA LEU A 89 14.56 -14.24 7.33
C LEU A 89 15.50 -15.25 6.66
#